data_AF-A0A5B1L859-F1
#
_entry.id   AF-A0A5B1L859-F1
#
_cell.length_a   1.000
_cell.length_b   1.000
_cell.length_c   1.000
_cell.angle_alpha   90.00
_cell.angle_beta   90.00
_cell.angle_gamma   90.00
#
_symmetry.space_group_name_H-M   'P 1'
#
loop_
_entity.id
_entity.type
_entity.pdbx_description
1 polymer ?
#
loop_
_entity_poly.entity_id
_entity_poly.type
_entity_poly.pdbx_seq_one_letter_code
_entity_poly.pdbx_strand_id
1 'polypeptide(L)'
;MVESSLLEVDQVRVGAGGAGLFIVTAALVAIGMPTSAFVATLAVVTGVLASVVGRPGALLLGITGWALCTGFGVNDLGQLTFTGGDLVRLALYAGCALVLGGARFPAQ
;
A
#
# COMPACT_ATOMS: atom_id res chain seq x y z
N MET A 1 -7.46 25.55 -16.10
CA MET A 1 -7.53 24.08 -15.97
C MET A 1 -6.11 23.53 -16.10
N VAL A 2 -5.40 23.41 -14.98
CA VAL A 2 -4.00 22.91 -14.90
C VAL A 2 -3.92 21.66 -13.99
N GLU A 3 -4.98 21.37 -13.22
CA GLU A 3 -5.10 20.19 -12.34
C GLU A 3 -4.80 18.85 -13.03
N SER A 4 -5.07 18.74 -14.34
CA SER A 4 -4.94 17.50 -15.10
C SER A 4 -3.49 17.04 -15.31
N SER A 5 -2.48 17.89 -15.08
CA SER A 5 -1.07 17.58 -15.38
C SER A 5 -0.35 16.82 -14.24
N LEU A 6 -0.68 17.09 -12.97
CA LEU A 6 0.07 16.52 -11.85
C LEU A 6 -0.23 15.05 -11.61
N LEU A 7 -1.48 14.64 -11.84
CA LEU A 7 -1.89 13.25 -11.72
C LEU A 7 -1.36 12.38 -12.87
N GLU A 8 -0.63 12.89 -13.85
CA GLU A 8 0.07 12.07 -14.84
C GLU A 8 1.46 11.63 -14.37
N VAL A 9 2.03 12.33 -13.39
CA VAL A 9 3.35 12.02 -12.82
C VAL A 9 3.24 10.84 -11.87
N ASP A 10 3.92 9.74 -12.21
CA ASP A 10 3.87 8.49 -11.44
C ASP A 10 4.28 8.69 -9.97
N GLN A 11 5.27 9.55 -9.70
CA GLN A 11 5.71 9.88 -8.35
C GLN A 11 4.61 10.57 -7.52
N VAL A 12 3.80 11.43 -8.14
CA VAL A 12 2.67 12.09 -7.48
C VAL A 12 1.60 11.05 -7.14
N ARG A 13 1.33 10.11 -8.05
CA ARG A 13 0.40 8.99 -7.78
C ARG A 13 0.88 8.08 -6.67
N VAL A 14 2.17 7.76 -6.63
CA VAL A 14 2.76 6.97 -5.53
C VAL A 14 2.64 7.72 -4.21
N GLY A 15 2.95 9.02 -4.19
CA GLY A 15 2.77 9.85 -2.99
C GLY A 15 1.32 9.90 -2.51
N ALA A 16 0.37 10.13 -3.43
CA ALA A 16 -1.05 10.12 -3.13
C ALA A 16 -1.55 8.74 -2.66
N GLY A 17 -1.05 7.66 -3.27
CA GLY A 17 -1.33 6.29 -2.84
C GLY A 17 -0.81 6.01 -1.43
N GLY A 18 0.40 6.45 -1.11
CA GLY A 18 0.96 6.35 0.24
C GLY A 18 0.13 7.10 1.28
N ALA A 19 -0.32 8.33 0.95
CA ALA A 19 -1.23 9.09 1.80
C ALA A 19 -2.58 8.39 1.98
N GLY A 20 -3.13 7.81 0.90
CA GLY A 20 -4.36 7.02 0.94
C GLY A 20 -4.23 5.80 1.86
N LEU A 21 -3.13 5.05 1.77
CA LEU A 21 -2.85 3.93 2.67
C LEU A 21 -2.77 4.37 4.13
N PHE A 22 -2.11 5.49 4.41
CA PHE A 22 -2.01 6.03 5.77
C PHE A 22 -3.38 6.41 6.34
N ILE A 23 -4.21 7.13 5.56
CA ILE A 23 -5.56 7.54 5.98
C ILE A 23 -6.44 6.32 6.24
N VAL A 24 -6.42 5.32 5.35
CA VAL A 24 -7.17 4.07 5.54
C VAL A 24 -6.68 3.35 6.80
N THR A 25 -5.37 3.20 6.97
CA THR A 25 -4.77 2.57 8.17
C THR A 25 -5.27 3.27 9.44
N ALA A 26 -5.22 4.60 9.50
CA ALA A 26 -5.71 5.38 10.63
C ALA A 26 -7.21 5.14 10.89
N ALA A 27 -8.03 5.08 9.84
CA ALA A 27 -9.46 4.78 9.97
C ALA A 27 -9.71 3.36 10.50
N LEU A 28 -8.98 2.36 10.00
CA LEU A 28 -9.11 0.96 10.46
C LEU A 28 -8.69 0.79 11.93
N VAL A 29 -7.63 1.48 12.35
CA VAL A 29 -7.19 1.53 13.75
C VAL A 29 -8.25 2.21 14.61
N ALA A 30 -8.80 3.35 14.17
CA ALA A 30 -9.77 4.12 14.94
C ALA A 30 -11.07 3.34 15.23
N ILE A 31 -11.48 2.44 14.32
CA ILE A 31 -12.65 1.58 14.52
C ILE A 31 -12.33 0.26 15.24
N GLY A 32 -11.07 0.03 15.65
CA GLY A 32 -10.66 -1.20 16.34
C GLY A 32 -10.81 -2.45 15.47
N MET A 33 -10.53 -2.35 14.17
CA MET A 33 -10.75 -3.47 13.25
C MET A 33 -9.92 -4.70 13.63
N PRO A 34 -10.51 -5.91 13.67
CA PRO A 34 -9.76 -7.15 13.91
C PRO A 34 -8.63 -7.37 12.90
N THR A 35 -7.48 -7.88 13.35
CA THR A 35 -6.26 -8.01 12.54
C THR A 35 -6.49 -8.75 11.20
N SER A 36 -7.29 -9.82 11.17
CA SER A 36 -7.56 -10.56 9.93
C SER A 36 -8.30 -9.71 8.89
N ALA A 37 -9.31 -8.96 9.32
CA ALA A 37 -10.05 -8.02 8.49
C ALA A 37 -9.17 -6.82 8.08
N PHE A 38 -8.31 -6.36 8.98
CA PHE A 38 -7.34 -5.29 8.71
C PHE A 38 -6.39 -5.67 7.57
N VAL A 39 -5.75 -6.85 7.69
CA VAL A 39 -4.82 -7.39 6.69
C VAL A 39 -5.50 -7.51 5.33
N ALA A 40 -6.70 -8.09 5.28
CA ALA A 40 -7.43 -8.26 4.02
C ALA A 40 -7.81 -6.91 3.40
N THR A 41 -8.36 -6.00 4.20
CA THR A 41 -8.81 -4.68 3.73
C THR A 41 -7.66 -3.85 3.18
N LEU A 42 -6.57 -3.75 3.94
CA LEU A 42 -5.43 -2.93 3.54
C LEU A 42 -4.68 -3.56 2.35
N ALA A 43 -4.66 -4.90 2.22
CA ALA A 43 -4.13 -5.56 1.02
C ALA A 43 -4.96 -5.24 -0.23
N VAL A 44 -6.30 -5.22 -0.13
CA VAL A 44 -7.19 -4.81 -1.23
C VAL A 44 -6.94 -3.35 -1.62
N VAL A 45 -6.91 -2.44 -0.64
CA VAL A 45 -6.64 -1.01 -0.88
C VAL A 45 -5.27 -0.82 -1.53
N THR A 46 -4.25 -1.54 -1.06
CA THR A 46 -2.91 -1.54 -1.66
C THR A 46 -2.97 -1.95 -3.13
N GLY A 47 -3.68 -3.03 -3.45
CA GLY A 47 -3.86 -3.49 -4.83
C GLY A 47 -4.56 -2.46 -5.72
N VAL A 48 -5.63 -1.85 -5.23
CA VAL A 48 -6.37 -0.79 -5.94
C VAL A 48 -5.45 0.40 -6.24
N LEU A 49 -4.69 0.87 -5.25
CA LEU A 49 -3.76 2.00 -5.42
C LEU A 49 -2.57 1.65 -6.32
N ALA A 50 -2.08 0.41 -6.25
CA ALA A 50 -1.02 -0.08 -7.12
C ALA A 50 -1.44 -0.11 -8.61
N SER A 51 -2.73 -0.33 -8.90
CA SER A 51 -3.23 -0.46 -10.28
C SER A 51 -3.04 0.77 -11.16
N VAL A 52 -2.85 1.95 -10.56
CA VAL A 52 -2.72 3.22 -11.28
C VAL A 52 -1.27 3.70 -11.45
N VAL A 53 -0.29 2.98 -10.88
CA VAL A 53 1.14 3.32 -10.92
C VAL A 53 1.97 2.30 -11.69
N GLY A 54 3.18 2.68 -12.09
CA GLY A 54 4.17 1.76 -12.67
C GLY A 54 4.69 0.73 -11.66
N ARG A 55 5.37 -0.32 -12.15
CA ARG A 55 5.89 -1.43 -11.31
C ARG A 55 6.75 -1.00 -10.12
N PRO A 56 7.71 -0.06 -10.26
CA PRO A 56 8.50 0.40 -9.11
C PRO A 56 7.63 1.08 -8.05
N GLY A 57 6.69 1.93 -8.49
CA GLY A 57 5.73 2.59 -7.62
C GLY A 57 4.79 1.61 -6.92
N ALA A 58 4.32 0.60 -7.66
CA ALA A 58 3.49 -0.47 -7.11
C ALA A 58 4.24 -1.25 -6.01
N LEU A 59 5.51 -1.59 -6.23
CA LEU A 59 6.33 -2.24 -5.20
C LEU A 59 6.47 -1.37 -3.95
N LEU A 60 6.72 -0.07 -4.12
CA LEU A 60 6.78 0.89 -3.01
C LEU A 60 5.47 0.90 -2.22
N LEU A 61 4.33 0.99 -2.90
CA LEU A 61 3.00 0.94 -2.26
C LEU A 61 2.77 -0.40 -1.54
N GLY A 62 3.22 -1.51 -2.12
CA GLY A 62 3.19 -2.83 -1.48
C GLY A 62 3.96 -2.87 -0.17
N ILE A 63 5.20 -2.37 -0.17
CA ILE A 63 6.03 -2.28 1.04
C ILE A 63 5.40 -1.33 2.07
N THR A 64 4.86 -0.19 1.63
CA THR A 64 4.16 0.75 2.51
C THR A 64 2.92 0.12 3.15
N GLY A 65 2.10 -0.58 2.36
CA GLY A 65 0.92 -1.29 2.86
C GLY A 65 1.28 -2.36 3.88
N TRP A 66 2.34 -3.13 3.63
CA TRP A 66 2.89 -4.08 4.61
C TRP A 66 3.36 -3.40 5.89
N ALA A 67 4.12 -2.30 5.78
CA ALA A 67 4.66 -1.59 6.93
C ALA A 67 3.54 -1.04 7.81
N LEU A 68 2.51 -0.45 7.20
CA LEU A 68 1.35 0.06 7.92
C LEU A 68 0.52 -1.07 8.54
N CYS A 69 0.31 -2.17 7.82
CA CYS A 69 -0.36 -3.36 8.35
C CYS A 69 0.38 -3.93 9.56
N THR A 70 1.69 -4.10 9.45
CA THR A 70 2.51 -4.72 10.50
C THR A 70 2.63 -3.77 11.69
N GLY A 71 2.93 -2.51 11.44
CA GLY A 71 3.16 -1.51 12.48
C GLY A 71 1.93 -1.09 13.28
N PHE A 72 0.73 -1.14 12.68
CA PHE A 72 -0.49 -0.62 13.31
C PHE A 72 -1.65 -1.62 13.39
N GLY A 73 -1.71 -2.62 12.51
CA GLY A 73 -2.79 -3.61 12.50
C GLY A 73 -2.44 -4.92 13.19
N VAL A 74 -1.14 -5.28 13.23
CA VAL A 74 -0.62 -6.50 13.85
C VAL A 74 0.07 -6.16 15.16
N ASN A 75 0.98 -5.19 15.12
CA ASN A 75 1.66 -4.64 16.28
C ASN A 75 1.07 -3.27 16.62
N ASP A 76 1.51 -2.72 17.75
CA ASP A 76 1.11 -1.40 18.22
C ASP A 76 2.19 -0.35 17.92
N LEU A 77 1.77 0.92 17.89
CA LEU A 77 2.64 2.11 17.86
C LEU A 77 3.65 2.18 16.70
N GLY A 78 3.37 1.51 15.57
CA GLY A 78 4.21 1.57 14.37
C GLY A 78 5.41 0.62 14.39
N GLN A 79 5.42 -0.39 15.26
CA GLN A 79 6.54 -1.32 15.38
C GLN A 79 6.61 -2.30 14.18
N LEU A 80 7.71 -2.22 13.43
CA LEU A 80 8.00 -3.17 12.36
C LEU A 80 8.80 -4.34 12.90
N THR A 81 8.22 -5.53 12.76
CA THR A 81 8.88 -6.81 13.04
C THR A 81 9.11 -7.58 11.75
N PHE A 82 10.05 -8.52 11.79
CA PHE A 82 10.39 -9.39 10.65
C PHE A 82 10.26 -10.86 11.03
N THR A 83 9.21 -11.20 11.79
CA THR A 83 8.88 -12.60 12.09
C THR A 83 8.46 -13.33 10.82
N GLY A 84 8.39 -14.66 10.85
CA GLY A 84 7.93 -15.44 9.70
C GLY A 84 6.55 -15.00 9.19
N GLY A 85 5.63 -14.64 10.10
CA GLY A 85 4.31 -14.10 9.72
C GLY A 85 4.38 -12.75 9.02
N ASP A 86 5.32 -11.88 9.44
CA ASP A 86 5.51 -10.57 8.82
C ASP A 86 6.09 -10.69 7.42
N LEU A 87 7.01 -11.64 7.21
CA LEU A 87 7.57 -11.92 5.89
C LEU A 87 6.52 -12.48 4.93
N VAL A 88 5.59 -13.31 5.40
CA VAL A 88 4.44 -13.78 4.60
C VAL A 88 3.55 -12.60 4.21
N ARG A 89 3.26 -11.68 5.14
CA ARG A 89 2.50 -10.46 4.82
C ARG A 89 3.26 -9.58 3.83
N LEU A 90 4.57 -9.40 3.99
CA LEU A 90 5.38 -8.63 3.05
C LEU A 90 5.26 -9.21 1.64
N ALA A 91 5.42 -10.53 1.50
CA ALA A 91 5.26 -11.21 0.22
C ALA A 91 3.85 -11.07 -0.34
N LEU A 92 2.80 -11.15 0.50
CA LEU A 92 1.42 -10.94 0.10
C LEU A 92 1.19 -9.52 -0.45
N TYR A 93 1.60 -8.49 0.28
CA TYR A 93 1.36 -7.10 -0.12
C TYR A 93 2.21 -6.70 -1.33
N ALA A 94 3.50 -7.05 -1.34
CA ALA A 94 4.38 -6.79 -2.48
C ALA A 94 3.91 -7.57 -3.72
N GLY A 95 3.54 -8.85 -3.55
CA GLY A 95 3.01 -9.69 -4.63
C GLY A 95 1.68 -9.15 -5.18
N CYS A 96 0.73 -8.83 -4.31
CA CYS A 96 -0.56 -8.23 -4.69
C CYS A 96 -0.35 -6.93 -5.48
N ALA A 97 0.50 -6.04 -4.97
CA ALA A 97 0.79 -4.77 -5.62
C ALA A 97 1.50 -4.98 -6.97
N LEU A 98 2.44 -5.93 -7.09
CA LEU A 98 3.13 -6.21 -8.36
C LEU A 98 2.23 -6.89 -9.41
N VAL A 99 1.30 -7.74 -8.98
CA VAL A 99 0.33 -8.41 -9.85
C VAL A 99 -0.68 -7.41 -10.40
N LEU A 100 -1.14 -6.48 -9.56
CA LEU A 100 -2.12 -5.46 -9.93
C LEU A 100 -1.49 -4.19 -10.51
N GLY A 101 -0.20 -3.98 -10.27
CA GLY A 101 0.59 -2.84 -10.73
C GLY A 101 0.49 -2.69 -12.24
N GLY A 102 0.17 -1.47 -12.68
CA GLY A 102 -0.07 -1.19 -14.10
C GLY A 102 1.14 -1.56 -14.96
N ALA A 103 0.87 -2.19 -16.12
CA ALA A 103 1.88 -2.43 -17.16
C ALA A 103 2.26 -1.13 -17.88
N ARG A 104 2.66 -0.10 -17.14
CA ARG A 104 3.30 1.08 -17.72
C ARG A 104 4.80 0.89 -17.56
N PHE A 105 5.40 0.29 -18.59
CA PHE A 105 6.84 0.44 -18.79
C PHE A 105 7.13 1.95 -18.92
N PRO A 106 8.29 2.43 -18.44
CA PRO A 106 8.65 3.84 -18.60
C PRO A 106 8.52 4.20 -20.08
N ALA A 107 7.75 5.25 -20.37
CA ALA A 107 7.83 5.88 -21.67
C ALA A 107 9.30 6.29 -21.86
N GLN A 108 9.94 5.69 -22.86
CA GLN A 108 11.24 6.14 -23.35
C GLN A 108 11.13 7.56 -23.87
#